data_AF-A0A0M6WVP6-F1
#
_entry.id   AF-A0A0M6WVP6-F1
#
_cell.length_a   1.000
_cell.length_b   1.000
_cell.length_c   1.000
_cell.angle_alpha   90.00
_cell.angle_beta   90.00
_cell.angle_gamma   90.00
#
_symmetry.space_group_name_H-M   'P 1'
#
loop_
_entity.id
_entity.type
_entity.pdbx_description
1 polymer ?
#
loop_
_entity_poly.entity_id
_entity_poly.type
_entity_poly.pdbx_seq_one_letter_code
_entity_poly.pdbx_strand_id
1 'polypeptide(L)'
;MKINIYYGGRGLLDDPTLYVLNKMEEVLKELRVTVERINIYEHKNEIATLPQTMKDADGIILATTVEWLGIGGYMQQFLDACWLYGDKEKIKVTYMQPIVMSTTYGEREGEMTLANAWEILGGLPCAGLCGYVEDLVTFEMNEDYTVIIEKKAENLYRTISQKIKNLPTSNQAVKRSISRTPQLELTPQESEQLSKYVSDDSYVKKQKEDIEELASMFKDMLGKNPQPQDAFMKDFQRHFTPQHDFAARYLFMIDGMKEPLFIAVKDDKLEISYGKQENIDVIAKLSDQVLESIVEGRMTFQRAFMTGEMTAKGNFKTLRMLDTMFNFV
;
A
#
# COMPACT_ATOMS: atom_id res chain seq x y z
N MET A 1 36.49 -0.24 8.19
CA MET A 1 35.39 -1.00 8.82
C MET A 1 34.10 -0.55 8.16
N LYS A 2 33.24 -1.49 7.75
CA LYS A 2 31.93 -1.19 7.15
C LYS A 2 30.81 -1.68 8.05
N ILE A 3 29.80 -0.86 8.28
CA ILE A 3 28.59 -1.22 9.02
C ILE A 3 27.37 -0.95 8.15
N ASN A 4 26.52 -1.96 7.98
CA ASN A 4 25.23 -1.79 7.31
C ASN A 4 24.11 -1.63 8.34
N ILE A 5 23.22 -0.68 8.14
CA ILE A 5 22.04 -0.47 8.98
C ILE A 5 20.83 -0.96 8.20
N TYR A 6 20.13 -1.96 8.72
CA TYR A 6 18.85 -2.41 8.18
C TYR A 6 17.74 -1.83 9.03
N TYR A 7 17.01 -0.86 8.49
CA TYR A 7 15.90 -0.22 9.19
C TYR A 7 14.56 -0.77 8.70
N GLY A 8 13.85 -1.46 9.59
CA GLY A 8 12.58 -2.14 9.33
C GLY A 8 11.33 -1.35 9.74
N GLY A 9 11.49 -0.09 10.16
CA GLY A 9 10.36 0.80 10.40
C GLY A 9 9.75 1.32 9.10
N ARG A 10 8.75 2.22 9.23
CA ARG A 10 7.95 2.71 8.09
C ARG A 10 8.49 3.99 7.45
N GLY A 11 9.53 4.59 8.00
CA GLY A 11 10.10 5.86 7.51
C GLY A 11 9.23 7.07 7.83
N LEU A 12 8.43 6.99 8.90
CA LEU A 12 7.65 8.14 9.38
C LEU A 12 8.58 9.21 9.95
N LEU A 13 8.26 10.49 9.73
CA LEU A 13 9.09 11.61 10.18
C LEU A 13 9.23 11.67 11.69
N ASP A 14 8.20 11.22 12.41
CA ASP A 14 8.11 11.17 13.87
C ASP A 14 8.62 9.84 14.47
N ASP A 15 9.38 9.05 13.70
CA ASP A 15 9.90 7.78 14.18
C ASP A 15 11.15 7.98 15.09
N PRO A 16 11.07 7.62 16.40
CA PRO A 16 12.17 7.79 17.33
C PRO A 16 13.42 6.95 16.98
N THR A 17 13.26 5.82 16.29
CA THR A 17 14.41 5.01 15.86
C THR A 17 15.25 5.76 14.83
N LEU A 18 14.66 6.60 13.98
CA LEU A 18 15.42 7.38 13.01
C LEU A 18 16.36 8.38 13.69
N TYR A 19 15.92 9.03 14.76
CA TYR A 19 16.78 9.90 15.56
C TYR A 19 17.98 9.14 16.12
N VAL A 20 17.73 7.99 16.75
CA VAL A 20 18.78 7.13 17.30
C VAL A 20 19.77 6.71 16.23
N LEU A 21 19.29 6.24 15.07
CA LEU A 21 20.15 5.83 13.98
C LEU A 21 20.97 6.99 13.41
N ASN A 22 20.40 8.19 13.31
CA ASN A 22 21.12 9.38 12.84
C ASN A 22 22.30 9.70 13.78
N LYS A 23 22.07 9.68 15.10
CA LYS A 23 23.13 9.89 16.10
C LYS A 23 24.19 8.81 16.07
N MET A 24 23.79 7.54 15.95
CA MET A 24 24.74 6.45 15.81
C MET A 24 25.58 6.58 14.52
N GLU A 25 24.97 6.99 13.42
CA GLU A 25 25.68 7.25 12.17
C GLU A 25 26.69 8.37 12.26
N GLU A 26 26.35 9.48 12.93
CA GLU A 26 27.27 10.59 13.18
C GLU A 26 28.52 10.08 13.89
N VAL A 27 28.37 9.39 15.02
CA VAL A 27 29.48 8.82 15.80
C VAL A 27 30.30 7.83 14.98
N LEU A 28 29.65 6.92 14.25
CA LEU A 28 30.36 5.92 13.43
C LEU A 28 31.14 6.58 12.29
N LYS A 29 30.59 7.61 11.64
CA LYS A 29 31.29 8.37 10.58
C LYS A 29 32.49 9.14 11.15
N GLU A 30 32.37 9.72 12.33
CA GLU A 30 33.49 10.36 13.03
C GLU A 30 34.63 9.38 13.33
N LEU A 31 34.29 8.14 13.69
CA LEU A 31 35.23 7.04 13.88
C LEU A 31 35.76 6.43 12.56
N ARG A 32 35.51 7.08 11.41
CA ARG A 32 35.92 6.67 10.05
C ARG A 32 35.36 5.31 9.64
N VAL A 33 34.17 4.97 10.12
CA VAL A 33 33.41 3.80 9.68
C VAL A 33 32.63 4.15 8.42
N THR A 34 32.67 3.27 7.42
CA THR A 34 31.76 3.37 6.28
C THR A 34 30.40 2.85 6.71
N VAL A 35 29.38 3.71 6.69
CA VAL A 35 28.01 3.33 7.09
C VAL A 35 27.09 3.38 5.89
N GLU A 36 26.36 2.29 5.66
CA GLU A 36 25.35 2.16 4.61
C GLU A 36 23.99 1.88 5.26
N ARG A 37 23.07 2.84 5.19
CA ARG A 37 21.70 2.66 5.68
C ARG A 37 20.81 2.14 4.57
N ILE A 38 20.15 1.02 4.83
CA ILE A 38 19.21 0.34 3.97
C ILE A 38 17.84 0.41 4.66
N ASN A 39 16.98 1.24 4.10
CA ASN A 39 15.59 1.35 4.50
C ASN A 39 14.82 0.18 3.87
N ILE A 40 14.48 -0.86 4.63
CA ILE A 40 13.87 -2.09 4.08
C ILE A 40 12.54 -1.77 3.38
N TYR A 41 11.82 -0.77 3.87
CA TYR A 41 10.56 -0.32 3.27
C TYR A 41 10.74 0.31 1.87
N GLU A 42 11.94 0.69 1.46
CA GLU A 42 12.22 1.16 0.08
C GLU A 42 12.46 -0.03 -0.87
N HIS A 43 12.86 -1.18 -0.33
CA HIS A 43 13.23 -2.39 -1.06
C HIS A 43 12.18 -3.51 -0.92
N LYS A 44 10.89 -3.17 -0.79
CA LYS A 44 9.82 -4.15 -0.48
C LYS A 44 9.77 -5.35 -1.44
N ASN A 45 10.06 -5.12 -2.72
CA ASN A 45 10.06 -6.15 -3.76
C ASN A 45 11.38 -6.93 -3.81
N GLU A 46 12.43 -6.44 -3.15
CA GLU A 46 13.81 -6.93 -3.26
C GLU A 46 14.35 -7.42 -1.91
N ILE A 47 13.51 -7.58 -0.89
CA ILE A 47 13.95 -7.98 0.47
C ILE A 47 14.74 -9.30 0.43
N ALA A 48 14.42 -10.21 -0.50
CA ALA A 48 15.13 -11.48 -0.66
C ALA A 48 16.62 -11.32 -1.04
N THR A 49 17.00 -10.20 -1.67
CA THR A 49 18.37 -9.94 -2.14
C THR A 49 19.19 -9.14 -1.14
N LEU A 50 18.53 -8.42 -0.21
CA LEU A 50 19.20 -7.62 0.83
C LEU A 50 20.26 -8.38 1.65
N PRO A 51 20.16 -9.69 1.95
CA PRO A 51 21.23 -10.39 2.63
C PRO A 51 22.58 -10.35 1.90
N GLN A 52 22.58 -10.20 0.57
CA GLN A 52 23.79 -10.11 -0.24
C GLN A 52 24.56 -8.80 0.02
N THR A 53 23.89 -7.73 0.45
CA THR A 53 24.54 -6.44 0.73
C THR A 53 25.44 -6.50 1.97
N MET A 54 25.30 -7.54 2.80
CA MET A 54 26.18 -7.78 3.97
C MET A 54 27.55 -8.36 3.61
N LYS A 55 27.80 -8.75 2.35
CA LYS A 55 29.02 -9.49 1.95
C LYS A 55 30.31 -8.79 2.38
N ASP A 56 30.35 -7.46 2.33
CA ASP A 56 31.49 -6.62 2.69
C ASP A 56 31.34 -5.91 4.05
N ALA A 57 30.25 -6.14 4.79
CA ALA A 57 30.01 -5.53 6.09
C ALA A 57 30.78 -6.26 7.22
N ASP A 58 31.46 -5.53 8.10
CA ASP A 58 32.12 -6.07 9.29
C ASP A 58 31.13 -6.24 10.46
N GLY A 59 30.05 -5.44 10.45
CA GLY A 59 28.94 -5.56 11.38
C GLY A 59 27.68 -4.95 10.80
N ILE A 60 26.56 -5.18 11.46
CA ILE A 60 25.27 -4.66 11.07
C ILE A 60 24.52 -4.07 12.27
N ILE A 61 23.58 -3.18 12.00
CA ILE A 61 22.59 -2.71 12.96
C ILE A 61 21.22 -3.17 12.44
N LEU A 62 20.47 -3.89 13.26
CA LEU A 62 19.07 -4.20 12.97
C LEU A 62 18.20 -3.25 13.79
N ALA A 63 17.45 -2.40 13.09
CA ALA A 63 16.69 -1.34 13.73
C ALA A 63 15.21 -1.38 13.37
N THR A 64 14.33 -1.23 14.33
CA THR A 64 12.88 -1.19 14.10
C THR A 64 12.16 -0.38 15.17
N THR A 65 10.94 0.02 14.85
CA THR A 65 10.05 0.73 15.78
C THR A 65 8.83 -0.12 16.06
N VAL A 66 8.58 -0.39 17.34
CA VAL A 66 7.42 -1.14 17.79
C VAL A 66 6.25 -0.19 17.94
N GLU A 67 5.29 -0.33 17.04
CA GLU A 67 4.06 0.48 17.04
C GLU A 67 2.89 -0.28 17.66
N TRP A 68 2.85 -1.61 17.49
CA TRP A 68 1.82 -2.47 18.05
C TRP A 68 2.40 -3.69 18.76
N LEU A 69 3.04 -4.61 18.01
CA LEU A 69 3.60 -5.84 18.55
C LEU A 69 4.70 -6.39 17.65
N GLY A 70 5.82 -6.76 18.27
CA GLY A 70 6.94 -7.40 17.60
C GLY A 70 7.76 -6.45 16.73
N ILE A 71 8.67 -7.03 15.96
CA ILE A 71 9.73 -6.31 15.23
C ILE A 71 9.29 -5.71 13.89
N GLY A 72 8.01 -5.84 13.52
CA GLY A 72 7.45 -5.39 12.25
C GLY A 72 7.68 -6.36 11.09
N GLY A 73 6.79 -6.28 10.09
CA GLY A 73 6.76 -7.23 8.97
C GLY A 73 7.98 -7.14 8.05
N TYR A 74 8.50 -5.95 7.79
CA TYR A 74 9.70 -5.78 6.95
C TYR A 74 10.94 -6.37 7.59
N MET A 75 11.15 -6.15 8.89
CA MET A 75 12.27 -6.75 9.61
C MET A 75 12.14 -8.28 9.69
N GLN A 76 10.93 -8.79 9.91
CA GLN A 76 10.68 -10.24 9.90
C GLN A 76 11.02 -10.85 8.54
N GLN A 77 10.54 -10.26 7.44
CA GLN A 77 10.83 -10.73 6.07
C GLN A 77 12.32 -10.68 5.76
N PHE A 78 13.04 -9.65 6.24
CA PHE A 78 14.48 -9.57 6.08
C PHE A 78 15.23 -10.67 6.85
N LEU A 79 14.80 -10.99 8.08
CA LEU A 79 15.38 -12.10 8.85
C LEU A 79 15.08 -13.46 8.19
N ASP A 80 13.88 -13.64 7.65
CA ASP A 80 13.52 -14.83 6.87
C ASP A 80 14.38 -14.95 5.59
N ALA A 81 14.62 -13.83 4.90
CA ALA A 81 15.55 -13.78 3.77
C ALA A 81 16.99 -14.12 4.19
N CYS A 82 17.46 -13.63 5.34
CA CYS A 82 18.76 -14.01 5.90
C CYS A 82 18.82 -15.50 6.22
N TRP A 83 17.71 -16.10 6.66
CA TRP A 83 17.60 -17.54 6.91
C TRP A 83 17.69 -18.35 5.61
N LEU A 84 16.98 -17.95 4.56
CA LEU A 84 16.89 -18.69 3.30
C LEU A 84 18.07 -18.45 2.35
N TYR A 85 18.49 -17.19 2.20
CA TYR A 85 19.41 -16.75 1.15
C TYR A 85 20.72 -16.16 1.68
N GLY A 86 20.81 -15.90 2.98
CA GLY A 86 22.01 -15.32 3.59
C GLY A 86 23.19 -16.29 3.64
N ASP A 87 24.38 -15.80 3.28
CA ASP A 87 25.65 -16.52 3.42
C ASP A 87 25.96 -16.80 4.90
N LYS A 88 25.89 -18.07 5.30
CA LYS A 88 26.05 -18.49 6.70
C LYS A 88 27.48 -18.34 7.21
N GLU A 89 28.48 -18.51 6.35
CA GLU A 89 29.87 -18.32 6.73
C GLU A 89 30.14 -16.83 6.98
N LYS A 90 29.53 -15.96 6.18
CA LYS A 90 29.58 -14.52 6.43
C LYS A 90 28.84 -14.12 7.70
N ILE A 91 27.61 -14.59 7.90
CA ILE A 91 26.80 -14.25 9.10
C ILE A 91 27.52 -14.66 10.38
N LYS A 92 28.18 -15.83 10.40
CA LYS A 92 28.90 -16.37 11.57
C LYS A 92 29.99 -15.46 12.11
N VAL A 93 30.59 -14.62 11.27
CA VAL A 93 31.62 -13.66 11.66
C VAL A 93 31.11 -12.22 11.73
N THR A 94 29.80 -12.01 11.52
CA THR A 94 29.18 -10.68 11.47
C THR A 94 28.57 -10.32 12.83
N TYR A 95 29.03 -9.19 13.37
CA TYR A 95 28.48 -8.59 14.59
C TYR A 95 27.16 -7.88 14.29
N MET A 96 26.18 -7.99 15.19
CA MET A 96 24.87 -7.34 15.03
C MET A 96 24.48 -6.61 16.31
N GLN A 97 24.13 -5.34 16.20
CA GLN A 97 23.53 -4.58 17.31
C GLN A 97 22.04 -4.36 17.06
N PRO A 98 21.15 -4.81 17.96
CA PRO A 98 19.73 -4.55 17.85
C PRO A 98 19.38 -3.17 18.43
N ILE A 99 18.60 -2.38 17.70
CA ILE A 99 18.11 -1.06 18.11
C ILE A 99 16.60 -1.03 17.97
N VAL A 100 15.87 -0.89 19.08
CA VAL A 100 14.40 -0.97 19.05
C VAL A 100 13.78 0.14 19.88
N MET A 101 13.08 1.07 19.24
CA MET A 101 12.28 2.07 19.95
C MET A 101 10.80 1.69 19.93
N SER A 102 10.02 2.24 20.85
CA SER A 102 8.55 2.11 20.87
C SER A 102 7.90 3.44 21.18
N THR A 103 6.70 3.65 20.66
CA THR A 103 5.80 4.74 21.08
C THR A 103 4.67 4.25 21.99
N THR A 104 4.65 2.93 22.28
CA THR A 104 3.63 2.27 23.09
C THR A 104 4.27 1.33 24.11
N TYR A 105 4.71 0.14 23.67
CA TYR A 105 5.36 -0.89 24.49
C TYR A 105 6.06 -1.93 23.59
N GLY A 106 6.78 -2.87 24.18
CA GLY A 106 7.29 -4.06 23.49
C GLY A 106 8.71 -3.93 22.93
N GLU A 107 9.39 -2.82 23.20
CA GLU A 107 10.75 -2.55 22.73
C GLU A 107 11.77 -3.55 23.28
N ARG A 108 11.60 -3.99 24.53
CA ARG A 108 12.47 -4.98 25.17
C ARG A 108 12.34 -6.35 24.53
N GLU A 109 11.11 -6.79 24.26
CA GLU A 109 10.80 -8.02 23.55
C GLU A 109 11.31 -7.96 22.11
N GLY A 110 11.19 -6.81 21.45
CA GLY A 110 11.73 -6.57 20.12
C GLY A 110 13.24 -6.71 20.08
N GLU A 111 13.97 -6.06 21.00
CA GLU A 111 15.43 -6.15 21.09
C GLU A 111 15.87 -7.61 21.30
N MET A 112 15.22 -8.31 22.24
CA MET A 112 15.50 -9.72 22.52
C MET A 112 15.21 -10.61 21.30
N THR A 113 14.14 -10.32 20.57
CA THR A 113 13.75 -11.05 19.36
C THR A 113 14.82 -10.91 18.27
N LEU A 114 15.32 -9.69 18.03
CA LEU A 114 16.39 -9.45 17.06
C LEU A 114 17.69 -10.15 17.46
N ALA A 115 18.07 -10.06 18.74
CA ALA A 115 19.25 -10.75 19.28
C ALA A 115 19.15 -12.27 19.07
N ASN A 116 18.02 -12.87 19.49
CA ASN A 116 17.78 -14.30 19.35
C ASN A 116 17.76 -14.75 17.88
N ALA A 117 17.10 -14.00 17.00
CA ALA A 117 17.06 -14.31 15.57
C ALA A 117 18.47 -14.33 14.97
N TRP A 118 19.30 -13.35 15.30
CA TRP A 118 20.68 -13.30 14.81
C TRP A 118 21.56 -14.41 15.38
N GLU A 119 21.39 -14.78 16.66
CA GLU A 119 22.05 -15.96 17.24
C GLU A 119 21.65 -17.25 16.52
N ILE A 120 20.36 -17.43 16.24
CA ILE A 120 19.84 -18.60 15.51
C ILE A 120 20.39 -18.62 14.08
N LEU A 121 20.54 -17.46 13.43
CA LEU A 121 21.22 -17.34 12.14
C LEU A 121 22.72 -17.70 12.23
N GLY A 122 23.29 -17.67 13.43
CA GLY A 122 24.66 -18.08 13.75
C GLY A 122 25.63 -16.92 13.92
N GLY A 123 25.15 -15.68 13.89
CA GLY A 123 25.96 -14.48 14.01
C GLY A 123 26.27 -14.08 15.45
N LEU A 124 26.89 -12.92 15.60
CA LEU A 124 27.43 -12.42 16.87
C LEU A 124 26.60 -11.24 17.39
N PRO A 125 25.56 -11.44 18.21
CA PRO A 125 24.82 -10.33 18.78
C PRO A 125 25.71 -9.50 19.72
N CYS A 126 25.50 -8.20 19.70
CA CYS A 126 26.14 -7.20 20.56
C CYS A 126 25.11 -6.61 21.51
N ALA A 127 25.57 -5.86 22.51
CA ALA A 127 24.69 -5.13 23.41
C ALA A 127 23.86 -4.09 22.64
N GLY A 128 22.55 -4.30 22.57
CA GLY A 128 21.60 -3.43 21.88
C GLY A 128 21.20 -2.20 22.67
N LEU A 129 20.23 -1.47 22.13
CA LEU A 129 19.58 -0.32 22.75
C LEU A 129 18.08 -0.43 22.51
N CYS A 130 17.28 -0.35 23.57
CA CYS A 130 15.84 -0.19 23.48
C CYS A 130 15.35 0.97 24.35
N GLY A 131 14.24 1.59 23.94
CA GLY A 131 13.67 2.72 24.65
C GLY A 131 12.23 3.03 24.23
N TYR A 132 11.42 3.43 25.21
CA TYR A 132 10.09 4.00 24.99
C TYR A 132 10.21 5.51 24.82
N VAL A 133 9.55 6.05 23.82
CA VAL A 133 9.53 7.48 23.50
C VAL A 133 8.08 7.95 23.41
N GLU A 134 7.64 8.72 24.42
CA GLU A 134 6.32 9.33 24.47
C GLU A 134 6.24 10.59 23.58
N ASP A 135 7.26 11.44 23.68
CA ASP A 135 7.38 12.69 22.92
C ASP A 135 8.76 12.78 22.28
N LEU A 136 8.78 12.85 20.94
CA LEU A 136 10.02 12.87 20.18
C LEU A 136 10.84 14.13 20.47
N VAL A 137 10.20 15.30 20.59
CA VAL A 137 10.92 16.56 20.81
C VAL A 137 11.68 16.53 22.13
N THR A 138 11.03 16.10 23.21
CA THR A 138 11.67 15.96 24.52
C THR A 138 12.79 14.93 24.49
N PHE A 139 12.62 13.83 23.73
CA PHE A 139 13.65 12.81 23.57
C PHE A 139 14.90 13.34 22.83
N GLU A 140 14.70 14.10 21.75
CA GLU A 140 15.79 14.71 20.97
C GLU A 140 16.53 15.80 21.74
N MET A 141 15.82 16.59 22.55
CA MET A 141 16.42 17.67 23.35
C MET A 141 17.15 17.16 24.61
N ASN A 142 17.06 15.87 24.93
CA ASN A 142 17.68 15.31 26.12
C ASN A 142 19.15 14.90 25.84
N GLU A 143 20.09 15.67 26.40
CA GLU A 143 21.52 15.41 26.24
C GLU A 143 21.97 14.08 26.87
N ASP A 144 21.36 13.66 27.99
CA ASP A 144 21.72 12.39 28.65
C ASP A 144 21.36 11.19 27.78
N TYR A 145 20.22 11.24 27.08
CA TYR A 145 19.82 10.19 26.13
C TYR A 145 20.75 10.16 24.91
N THR A 146 21.16 11.34 24.43
CA THR A 146 22.13 11.44 23.35
C THR A 146 23.46 10.77 23.73
N VAL A 147 23.98 11.03 24.92
CA VAL A 147 25.21 10.39 25.43
C VAL A 147 25.06 8.86 25.53
N ILE A 148 23.87 8.35 25.87
CA ILE A 148 23.60 6.90 25.90
C ILE A 148 23.70 6.30 24.49
N ILE A 149 23.11 6.97 23.49
CA ILE A 149 23.13 6.53 22.08
C ILE A 149 24.57 6.53 21.55
N GLU A 150 25.33 7.60 21.79
CA GLU A 150 26.73 7.71 21.37
C GLU A 150 27.59 6.59 21.96
N LYS A 151 27.47 6.35 23.27
CA LYS A 151 28.18 5.24 23.95
C LYS A 151 27.83 3.87 23.37
N LYS A 152 26.60 3.68 22.90
CA LYS A 152 26.17 2.42 22.25
C LYS A 152 26.81 2.25 20.88
N ALA A 153 26.92 3.30 20.08
CA ALA A 153 27.65 3.30 18.81
C ALA A 153 29.14 3.04 19.00
N GLU A 154 29.78 3.71 19.97
CA GLU A 154 31.20 3.47 20.31
C GLU A 154 31.44 2.03 20.75
N ASN A 155 30.53 1.47 21.55
CA ASN A 155 30.64 0.09 22.00
C ASN A 155 30.57 -0.89 20.83
N LEU A 156 29.69 -0.66 19.86
CA LEU A 156 29.64 -1.46 18.63
C LEU A 156 30.97 -1.38 17.88
N TYR A 157 31.48 -0.16 17.65
CA TYR A 157 32.78 0.05 17.00
C TYR A 157 33.90 -0.72 17.71
N ARG A 158 33.98 -0.59 19.04
CA ARG A 158 35.00 -1.27 19.85
C ARG A 158 34.87 -2.80 19.75
N THR A 159 33.66 -3.31 19.81
CA THR A 159 33.38 -4.75 19.75
C THR A 159 33.85 -5.37 18.44
N ILE A 160 33.55 -4.70 17.31
CA ILE A 160 33.95 -5.16 15.98
C ILE A 160 35.46 -5.00 15.78
N SER A 161 36.01 -3.82 16.08
CA SER A 161 37.44 -3.52 15.86
C SER A 161 38.37 -4.43 16.67
N GLN A 162 37.98 -4.78 17.91
CA GLN A 162 38.76 -5.67 18.77
C GLN A 162 38.42 -7.16 18.54
N LYS A 163 37.45 -7.48 17.68
CA LYS A 163 36.96 -8.84 17.42
C LYS A 163 36.62 -9.58 18.72
N ILE A 164 35.88 -8.91 19.61
CA ILE A 164 35.50 -9.47 20.92
C ILE A 164 34.70 -10.75 20.69
N LYS A 165 35.04 -11.82 21.41
CA LYS A 165 34.35 -13.11 21.28
C LYS A 165 33.16 -13.17 22.23
N ASN A 166 32.05 -13.71 21.74
CA ASN A 166 30.90 -14.02 22.57
C ASN A 166 31.07 -15.40 23.25
N LEU A 167 30.51 -15.53 24.44
CA LEU A 167 30.34 -16.84 25.08
C LEU A 167 29.34 -17.68 24.28
N PRO A 168 29.48 -19.02 24.29
CA PRO A 168 28.56 -19.89 23.59
C PRO A 168 27.16 -19.82 24.22
N THR A 169 26.11 -19.75 23.40
CA THR A 169 24.70 -19.73 23.84
C THR A 169 23.99 -21.04 23.50
N SER A 170 22.87 -21.32 24.19
CA SER A 170 22.06 -22.53 23.96
C SER A 170 21.52 -22.61 22.52
N ASN A 171 21.10 -21.48 21.95
CA ASN A 171 20.63 -21.38 20.57
C ASN A 171 21.70 -21.83 19.57
N GLN A 172 22.95 -21.43 19.79
CA GLN A 172 24.09 -21.86 18.95
C GLN A 172 24.40 -23.36 19.10
N ALA A 173 24.21 -23.94 20.29
CA ALA A 173 24.45 -25.35 20.53
C ALA A 173 23.43 -26.26 19.84
N VAL A 174 22.15 -25.87 19.84
CA VAL A 174 21.04 -26.63 19.22
C VAL A 174 21.14 -26.65 17.69
N LYS A 175 21.64 -25.58 17.07
CA LYS A 175 21.82 -25.52 15.61
C LYS A 175 22.78 -26.60 15.08
N ARG A 176 23.79 -26.97 15.88
CA ARG A 176 24.76 -28.04 15.56
C ARG A 176 24.13 -29.44 15.53
N SER A 177 23.02 -29.66 16.25
CA SER A 177 22.39 -30.98 16.38
C SER A 177 21.20 -31.19 15.43
N ILE A 178 20.53 -30.13 14.97
CA ILE A 178 19.22 -30.23 14.27
C ILE A 178 19.27 -29.89 12.77
N SER A 179 20.32 -29.24 12.25
CA SER A 179 20.38 -28.84 10.83
C SER A 179 20.51 -30.04 9.88
N ARG A 180 19.38 -30.69 9.58
CA ARG A 180 19.18 -31.79 8.62
C ARG A 180 18.21 -31.42 7.49
N THR A 181 17.93 -30.13 7.31
CA THR A 181 17.17 -29.67 6.14
C THR A 181 18.13 -29.56 4.96
N PRO A 182 17.87 -30.20 3.81
CA PRO A 182 18.72 -30.05 2.63
C PRO A 182 18.81 -28.56 2.29
N GLN A 183 20.02 -28.03 2.33
CA GLN A 183 20.29 -26.65 1.98
C GLN A 183 20.10 -26.48 0.48
N LEU A 184 19.37 -25.43 0.10
CA LEU A 184 19.41 -24.93 -1.26
C LEU A 184 20.74 -24.16 -1.40
N GLU A 185 21.83 -24.86 -1.71
CA GLU A 185 23.10 -24.21 -2.05
C GLU A 185 22.97 -23.59 -3.44
N LEU A 186 22.43 -22.38 -3.49
CA LEU A 186 22.38 -21.59 -4.72
C LEU A 186 23.81 -21.16 -5.05
N THR A 187 24.28 -21.53 -6.23
CA THR A 187 25.52 -21.00 -6.79
C THR A 187 25.42 -19.46 -6.91
N PRO A 188 26.55 -18.72 -6.94
CA PRO A 188 26.52 -17.27 -7.12
C PRO A 188 25.71 -16.83 -8.36
N GLN A 189 25.70 -17.65 -9.41
CA GLN A 189 24.91 -17.45 -10.62
C GLN A 189 23.40 -17.65 -10.39
N GLU A 190 23.01 -18.66 -9.60
CA GLU A 190 21.60 -18.88 -9.23
C GLU A 190 21.10 -17.83 -8.24
N SER A 191 21.96 -17.35 -7.35
CA SER A 191 21.66 -16.23 -6.45
C SER A 191 21.46 -14.93 -7.24
N GLU A 192 22.35 -14.60 -8.19
CA GLU A 192 22.16 -13.46 -9.10
C GLU A 192 20.93 -13.61 -10.00
N GLN A 193 20.61 -14.81 -10.46
CA GLN A 193 19.38 -15.07 -11.23
C GLN A 193 18.13 -14.90 -10.37
N LEU A 194 18.10 -15.45 -9.16
CA LEU A 194 17.01 -15.22 -8.20
C LEU A 194 16.89 -13.73 -7.85
N SER A 195 18.01 -13.04 -7.71
CA SER A 195 18.01 -11.59 -7.52
C SER A 195 17.33 -10.90 -8.70
N LYS A 196 17.70 -11.27 -9.93
CA LYS A 196 17.06 -10.75 -11.14
C LYS A 196 15.58 -11.10 -11.26
N TYR A 197 15.14 -12.28 -10.82
CA TYR A 197 13.74 -12.71 -10.92
C TYR A 197 12.85 -12.16 -9.79
N VAL A 198 13.41 -11.90 -8.61
CA VAL A 198 12.70 -11.28 -7.47
C VAL A 198 12.71 -9.76 -7.58
N SER A 199 13.83 -9.17 -8.04
CA SER A 199 13.94 -7.76 -8.42
C SER A 199 13.36 -7.45 -9.80
N ASP A 200 12.78 -8.43 -10.50
CA ASP A 200 12.09 -8.16 -11.76
C ASP A 200 10.74 -7.50 -11.44
N ASP A 201 10.84 -6.21 -11.17
CA ASP A 201 9.77 -5.25 -11.37
C ASP A 201 9.19 -5.36 -12.79
N SER A 202 9.77 -6.14 -13.73
CA SER A 202 9.11 -6.51 -14.97
C SER A 202 7.81 -7.27 -14.75
N TYR A 203 7.63 -8.04 -13.67
CA TYR A 203 6.36 -8.74 -13.41
C TYR A 203 5.30 -7.79 -12.82
N VAL A 204 5.71 -6.81 -12.00
CA VAL A 204 4.83 -5.76 -11.46
C VAL A 204 4.56 -4.66 -12.48
N LYS A 205 5.56 -4.31 -13.32
CA LYS A 205 5.42 -3.42 -14.47
C LYS A 205 4.64 -4.08 -15.58
N LYS A 206 4.86 -5.37 -15.91
CA LYS A 206 3.94 -6.12 -16.77
C LYS A 206 2.57 -6.20 -16.14
N GLN A 207 2.41 -6.48 -14.85
CA GLN A 207 1.05 -6.45 -14.29
C GLN A 207 0.44 -5.05 -14.34
N LYS A 208 1.21 -3.96 -14.20
CA LYS A 208 0.69 -2.60 -14.34
C LYS A 208 0.40 -2.23 -15.79
N GLU A 209 1.28 -2.59 -16.72
CA GLU A 209 1.11 -2.41 -18.17
C GLU A 209 0.01 -3.31 -18.68
N ASP A 210 -0.05 -4.59 -18.30
CA ASP A 210 -1.12 -5.54 -18.55
C ASP A 210 -2.41 -5.09 -17.84
N ILE A 211 -2.40 -4.46 -16.67
CA ILE A 211 -3.59 -3.86 -16.04
C ILE A 211 -4.00 -2.62 -16.80
N GLU A 212 -3.09 -1.79 -17.29
CA GLU A 212 -3.39 -0.65 -18.16
C GLU A 212 -3.87 -1.11 -19.54
N GLU A 213 -3.32 -2.20 -20.06
CA GLU A 213 -3.63 -2.80 -21.36
C GLU A 213 -4.94 -3.57 -21.26
N LEU A 214 -5.19 -4.30 -20.17
CA LEU A 214 -6.50 -4.87 -19.82
C LEU A 214 -7.49 -3.77 -19.52
N ALA A 215 -7.14 -2.67 -18.84
CA ALA A 215 -8.05 -1.54 -18.62
C ALA A 215 -8.36 -0.84 -19.95
N SER A 216 -7.40 -0.75 -20.87
CA SER A 216 -7.58 -0.22 -22.22
C SER A 216 -8.40 -1.18 -23.09
N MET A 217 -8.18 -2.49 -22.99
CA MET A 217 -8.97 -3.53 -23.65
C MET A 217 -10.36 -3.64 -23.05
N PHE A 218 -10.53 -3.43 -21.74
CA PHE A 218 -11.84 -3.33 -21.09
C PHE A 218 -12.52 -2.03 -21.51
N LYS A 219 -11.79 -0.91 -21.69
CA LYS A 219 -12.33 0.34 -22.28
C LYS A 219 -12.76 0.13 -23.73
N ASP A 220 -11.98 -0.60 -24.53
CA ASP A 220 -12.24 -0.89 -25.94
C ASP A 220 -13.30 -1.99 -26.13
N MET A 221 -13.38 -2.97 -25.22
CA MET A 221 -14.48 -3.95 -25.17
C MET A 221 -15.76 -3.35 -24.60
N LEU A 222 -15.69 -2.43 -23.63
CA LEU A 222 -16.84 -1.61 -23.19
C LEU A 222 -17.25 -0.60 -24.27
N GLY A 223 -16.34 -0.19 -25.15
CA GLY A 223 -16.63 0.54 -26.38
C GLY A 223 -17.39 -0.28 -27.44
N LYS A 224 -17.57 -1.59 -27.22
CA LYS A 224 -18.37 -2.50 -28.05
C LYS A 224 -19.63 -3.03 -27.34
N ASN A 225 -20.01 -2.45 -26.20
CA ASN A 225 -21.41 -2.51 -25.75
C ASN A 225 -22.18 -1.33 -26.36
N PRO A 226 -23.51 -1.45 -26.56
CA PRO A 226 -24.31 -0.35 -27.09
C PRO A 226 -23.99 0.89 -26.26
N GLN A 227 -23.81 2.04 -26.91
CA GLN A 227 -23.60 3.28 -26.17
C GLN A 227 -24.64 3.34 -25.03
N PRO A 228 -24.32 3.85 -23.82
CA PRO A 228 -25.31 3.99 -22.75
C PRO A 228 -26.58 4.71 -23.25
N GLN A 229 -26.42 5.54 -24.29
CA GLN A 229 -27.50 6.13 -25.08
C GLN A 229 -28.54 5.12 -25.62
N ASP A 230 -28.11 4.03 -26.26
CA ASP A 230 -29.02 3.03 -26.84
C ASP A 230 -29.72 2.16 -25.78
N ALA A 231 -29.09 1.98 -24.61
CA ALA A 231 -29.66 1.20 -23.51
C ALA A 231 -30.86 1.93 -22.89
N PHE A 232 -30.68 3.21 -22.53
CA PHE A 232 -31.76 4.02 -21.97
C PHE A 232 -32.94 4.15 -22.94
N MET A 233 -32.70 4.39 -24.23
CA MET A 233 -33.79 4.44 -25.22
C MET A 233 -34.65 3.17 -25.22
N LYS A 234 -34.01 1.99 -25.18
CA LYS A 234 -34.72 0.71 -25.15
C LYS A 234 -35.49 0.51 -23.86
N ASP A 235 -34.95 0.94 -22.73
CA ASP A 235 -35.61 0.77 -21.44
C ASP A 235 -36.82 1.68 -21.30
N PHE A 236 -36.73 2.95 -21.74
CA PHE A 236 -37.89 3.84 -21.82
C PHE A 236 -38.96 3.32 -22.78
N GLN A 237 -38.57 2.75 -23.93
CA GLN A 237 -39.53 2.13 -24.87
C GLN A 237 -40.24 0.91 -24.27
N ARG A 238 -39.53 0.08 -23.50
CA ARG A 238 -40.07 -1.16 -22.91
C ARG A 238 -41.06 -0.91 -21.78
N HIS A 239 -40.86 0.16 -21.01
CA HIS A 239 -41.67 0.45 -19.82
C HIS A 239 -42.72 1.55 -20.05
N PHE A 240 -42.88 2.00 -21.30
CA PHE A 240 -43.85 3.02 -21.66
C PHE A 240 -45.29 2.50 -21.60
N THR A 241 -46.11 3.17 -20.80
CA THR A 241 -47.55 2.96 -20.68
C THR A 241 -48.28 4.18 -21.25
N PRO A 242 -48.98 4.02 -22.39
CA PRO A 242 -49.75 5.10 -23.03
C PRO A 242 -50.72 5.78 -22.06
N GLN A 243 -50.86 7.10 -22.19
CA GLN A 243 -51.85 7.89 -21.44
C GLN A 243 -52.72 8.64 -22.44
N HIS A 244 -54.02 8.31 -22.46
CA HIS A 244 -54.97 8.99 -23.33
C HIS A 244 -55.16 10.45 -22.90
N ASP A 245 -55.25 11.36 -23.88
CA ASP A 245 -55.41 12.81 -23.68
C ASP A 245 -54.21 13.48 -22.99
N PHE A 246 -53.00 12.95 -23.19
CA PHE A 246 -51.77 13.50 -22.64
C PHE A 246 -50.71 13.76 -23.73
N ALA A 247 -50.15 14.97 -23.72
CA ALA A 247 -49.03 15.34 -24.57
C ALA A 247 -48.00 16.14 -23.76
N ALA A 248 -46.73 15.72 -23.83
CA ALA A 248 -45.64 16.38 -23.14
C ALA A 248 -44.29 16.10 -23.80
N ARG A 249 -43.39 17.08 -23.71
CA ARG A 249 -42.02 17.02 -24.22
C ARG A 249 -41.03 17.25 -23.09
N TYR A 250 -40.17 16.27 -22.87
CA TYR A 250 -39.17 16.24 -21.82
C TYR A 250 -37.77 16.31 -22.43
N LEU A 251 -36.90 17.07 -21.79
CA LEU A 251 -35.46 17.08 -22.10
C LEU A 251 -34.67 16.76 -20.84
N PHE A 252 -33.92 15.67 -20.86
CA PHE A 252 -33.04 15.25 -19.78
C PHE A 252 -31.60 15.62 -20.10
N MET A 253 -31.03 16.51 -19.29
CA MET A 253 -29.61 16.84 -19.27
C MET A 253 -28.91 15.90 -18.29
N ILE A 254 -28.25 14.88 -18.83
CA ILE A 254 -27.60 13.83 -18.03
C ILE A 254 -26.12 14.15 -17.90
N ASP A 255 -25.66 14.41 -16.68
CA ASP A 255 -24.24 14.66 -16.41
C ASP A 255 -23.45 13.37 -16.73
N GLY A 256 -22.56 13.45 -17.72
CA GLY A 256 -21.84 12.30 -18.29
C GLY A 256 -22.16 12.00 -19.75
N MET A 257 -23.27 12.52 -20.30
CA MET A 257 -23.62 12.38 -21.72
C MET A 257 -23.33 13.65 -22.53
N LYS A 258 -22.84 13.48 -23.77
CA LYS A 258 -22.55 14.59 -24.69
C LYS A 258 -23.81 15.27 -25.23
N GLU A 259 -24.89 14.51 -25.40
CA GLU A 259 -26.16 15.00 -25.94
C GLU A 259 -27.31 14.73 -24.97
N PRO A 260 -28.26 15.69 -24.79
CA PRO A 260 -29.40 15.50 -23.93
C PRO A 260 -30.38 14.48 -24.53
N LEU A 261 -31.08 13.76 -23.66
CA LEU A 261 -32.12 12.81 -24.04
C LEU A 261 -33.46 13.54 -24.16
N PHE A 262 -34.07 13.49 -25.33
CA PHE A 262 -35.38 14.05 -25.59
C PHE A 262 -36.43 12.93 -25.62
N ILE A 263 -37.55 13.16 -24.92
CA ILE A 263 -38.69 12.25 -24.90
C ILE A 263 -39.95 13.08 -25.18
N ALA A 264 -40.64 12.79 -26.27
CA ALA A 264 -41.97 13.33 -26.55
C ALA A 264 -43.02 12.23 -26.44
N VAL A 265 -44.06 12.50 -25.67
CA VAL A 265 -45.25 11.67 -25.58
C VAL A 265 -46.41 12.45 -26.18
N LYS A 266 -47.17 11.80 -27.05
CA LYS A 266 -48.45 12.31 -27.55
C LYS A 266 -49.41 11.15 -27.72
N ASP A 267 -50.42 11.10 -26.85
CA ASP A 267 -51.39 10.00 -26.78
C ASP A 267 -50.67 8.65 -26.66
N ASP A 268 -50.82 7.78 -27.65
CA ASP A 268 -50.23 6.44 -27.68
C ASP A 268 -48.84 6.40 -28.34
N LYS A 269 -48.28 7.55 -28.72
CA LYS A 269 -46.99 7.63 -29.42
C LYS A 269 -45.89 8.17 -28.52
N LEU A 270 -44.80 7.42 -28.48
CA LEU A 270 -43.55 7.76 -27.83
C LEU A 270 -42.47 8.01 -28.88
N GLU A 271 -41.86 9.19 -28.84
CA GLU A 271 -40.71 9.57 -29.65
C GLU A 271 -39.53 9.84 -28.71
N ILE A 272 -38.40 9.16 -28.94
CA ILE A 272 -37.18 9.32 -28.14
C ILE A 272 -36.04 9.60 -29.10
N SER A 273 -35.27 10.64 -28.83
CA SER A 273 -34.08 11.01 -29.62
C SER A 273 -33.01 11.67 -28.75
N TYR A 274 -31.76 11.62 -29.20
CA TYR A 274 -30.67 12.40 -28.62
C TYR A 274 -30.50 13.71 -29.38
N GLY A 275 -30.27 14.80 -28.64
CA GLY A 275 -30.04 16.13 -29.22
C GLY A 275 -30.97 17.20 -28.65
N LYS A 276 -30.65 18.45 -28.96
CA LYS A 276 -31.47 19.59 -28.53
C LYS A 276 -32.69 19.72 -29.45
N GLN A 277 -33.88 19.69 -28.89
CA GLN A 277 -35.12 20.02 -29.58
C GLN A 277 -35.73 21.33 -29.06
N GLU A 278 -36.56 21.96 -29.87
CA GLU A 278 -37.30 23.18 -29.52
C GLU A 278 -38.68 22.84 -28.94
N ASN A 279 -39.27 23.76 -28.16
CA ASN A 279 -40.58 23.61 -27.49
C ASN A 279 -40.63 22.44 -26.49
N ILE A 280 -39.86 22.56 -25.40
CA ILE A 280 -39.79 21.59 -24.30
C ILE A 280 -40.68 22.05 -23.13
N ASP A 281 -41.51 21.15 -22.60
CA ASP A 281 -42.43 21.42 -21.48
C ASP A 281 -41.75 21.27 -20.11
N VAL A 282 -40.79 20.34 -20.01
CA VAL A 282 -40.01 20.08 -18.80
C VAL A 282 -38.56 19.77 -19.16
N ILE A 283 -37.63 20.52 -18.57
CA ILE A 283 -36.20 20.26 -18.62
C ILE A 283 -35.78 19.68 -17.27
N ALA A 284 -35.27 18.46 -17.26
CA ALA A 284 -34.74 17.81 -16.06
C ALA A 284 -33.21 17.68 -16.17
N LYS A 285 -32.51 17.85 -15.05
CA LYS A 285 -31.06 17.66 -14.95
C LYS A 285 -30.75 16.71 -13.80
N LEU A 286 -29.97 15.68 -14.10
CA LEU A 286 -29.59 14.59 -13.19
C LEU A 286 -28.27 13.96 -13.64
N SER A 287 -27.62 13.18 -12.77
CA SER A 287 -26.46 12.36 -13.16
C SER A 287 -26.88 11.06 -13.83
N ASP A 288 -25.94 10.41 -14.52
CA ASP A 288 -26.08 9.07 -15.07
C ASP A 288 -26.49 8.03 -14.01
N GLN A 289 -25.87 8.06 -12.83
CA GLN A 289 -26.17 7.16 -11.70
C GLN A 289 -27.61 7.30 -11.19
N VAL A 290 -28.13 8.54 -11.15
CA VAL A 290 -29.50 8.83 -10.73
C VAL A 290 -30.49 8.30 -11.78
N LEU A 291 -30.19 8.47 -13.07
CA LEU A 291 -31.03 7.94 -14.15
C LEU A 291 -31.04 6.41 -14.17
N GLU A 292 -29.88 5.78 -14.01
CA GLU A 292 -29.75 4.32 -13.93
C GLU A 292 -30.56 3.77 -12.75
N SER A 293 -30.46 4.39 -11.58
CA SER A 293 -31.24 4.02 -10.40
C SER A 293 -32.77 4.14 -10.61
N ILE A 294 -33.22 5.06 -11.46
CA ILE A 294 -34.63 5.21 -11.82
C ILE A 294 -35.06 4.12 -12.80
N VAL A 295 -34.26 3.86 -13.84
CA VAL A 295 -34.56 2.84 -14.86
C VAL A 295 -34.50 1.41 -14.28
N GLU A 296 -33.67 1.17 -13.26
CA GLU A 296 -33.62 -0.08 -12.50
C GLU A 296 -34.74 -0.21 -11.44
N GLY A 297 -35.65 0.76 -11.33
CA GLY A 297 -36.79 0.73 -10.40
C GLY A 297 -36.44 0.97 -8.92
N ARG A 298 -35.18 1.30 -8.60
CA ARG A 298 -34.73 1.59 -7.22
C ARG A 298 -35.17 2.98 -6.75
N MET A 299 -35.52 3.86 -7.69
CA MET A 299 -35.92 5.24 -7.45
C MET A 299 -36.99 5.69 -8.46
N THR A 300 -37.73 6.77 -8.14
CA THR A 300 -38.72 7.40 -9.05
C THR A 300 -38.28 8.82 -9.40
N PHE A 301 -38.75 9.36 -10.53
CA PHE A 301 -38.48 10.74 -10.94
C PHE A 301 -38.98 11.73 -9.88
N GLN A 302 -40.15 11.51 -9.29
CA GLN A 302 -40.66 12.35 -8.22
C GLN A 302 -39.77 12.32 -6.97
N ARG A 303 -39.27 11.14 -6.59
CA ARG A 303 -38.39 11.00 -5.42
C ARG A 303 -37.04 11.70 -5.65
N ALA A 304 -36.43 11.49 -6.81
CA ALA A 304 -35.19 12.15 -7.19
C ALA A 304 -35.33 13.69 -7.20
N PHE A 305 -36.48 14.21 -7.62
CA PHE A 305 -36.76 15.65 -7.55
C PHE A 305 -36.93 16.14 -6.10
N MET A 306 -37.63 15.39 -5.26
CA MET A 306 -37.88 15.74 -3.85
C MET A 306 -36.61 15.69 -2.99
N THR A 307 -35.67 14.77 -3.27
CA THR A 307 -34.39 14.65 -2.55
C THR A 307 -33.33 15.64 -3.04
N GLY A 308 -33.58 16.35 -4.14
CA GLY A 308 -32.64 17.30 -4.74
C GLY A 308 -31.60 16.67 -5.65
N GLU A 309 -31.65 15.35 -5.86
CA GLU A 309 -30.77 14.59 -6.77
C GLU A 309 -31.08 14.86 -8.25
N MET A 310 -32.31 15.29 -8.55
CA MET A 310 -32.73 15.78 -9.86
C MET A 310 -33.29 17.21 -9.73
N THR A 311 -32.90 18.09 -10.63
CA THR A 311 -33.50 19.43 -10.76
C THR A 311 -34.39 19.49 -11.99
N ALA A 312 -35.54 20.15 -11.90
CA ALA A 312 -36.48 20.25 -13.02
C ALA A 312 -37.00 21.67 -13.18
N LYS A 313 -37.13 22.12 -14.44
CA LYS A 313 -37.67 23.44 -14.82
C LYS A 313 -38.77 23.24 -15.86
N GLY A 314 -39.98 23.68 -15.57
CA GLY A 314 -41.13 23.52 -16.46
C GLY A 314 -42.43 23.27 -15.70
N ASN A 315 -43.38 22.59 -16.34
CA ASN A 315 -44.66 22.26 -15.71
C ASN A 315 -44.52 21.08 -14.72
N PHE A 316 -44.58 21.35 -13.42
CA PHE A 316 -44.41 20.34 -12.36
C PHE A 316 -45.50 19.26 -12.34
N LYS A 317 -46.71 19.53 -12.86
CA LYS A 317 -47.74 18.48 -12.99
C LYS A 317 -47.32 17.43 -14.03
N THR A 318 -46.71 17.89 -15.12
CA THR A 318 -46.16 17.09 -16.21
C THR A 318 -44.96 16.25 -15.75
N LEU A 319 -44.18 16.72 -14.77
CA LEU A 319 -43.08 15.93 -14.18
C LEU A 319 -43.59 14.68 -13.45
N ARG A 320 -44.69 14.78 -12.67
CA ARG A 320 -45.27 13.63 -11.96
C ARG A 320 -45.79 12.54 -12.89
N MET A 321 -46.18 12.92 -14.12
CA MET A 321 -46.65 11.98 -15.12
C MET A 321 -45.54 11.05 -15.63
N LEU A 322 -44.26 11.41 -15.47
CA LEU A 322 -43.14 10.53 -15.87
C LEU A 322 -43.19 9.19 -15.15
N ASP A 323 -43.44 9.19 -13.84
CA ASP A 323 -43.54 7.97 -13.03
C ASP A 323 -44.80 7.13 -13.37
N THR A 324 -45.82 7.76 -13.96
CA THR A 324 -47.05 7.06 -14.41
C THR A 324 -46.89 6.48 -15.82
N MET A 325 -46.16 7.19 -16.70
CA MET A 325 -45.90 6.76 -18.07
C MET A 325 -44.79 5.74 -18.18
N PHE A 326 -43.82 5.76 -17.27
CA PHE A 326 -42.70 4.84 -17.28
C PHE A 326 -42.65 4.07 -15.97
N ASN A 327 -43.30 2.91 -15.94
CA ASN A 327 -43.27 2.04 -14.77
C ASN A 327 -42.01 1.16 -14.81
N PHE A 328 -40.94 1.64 -14.17
CA PHE A 328 -39.69 0.91 -14.02
C PHE A 328 -39.65 0.01 -12.76
N VAL A 329 -40.72 0.01 -11.96
CA VAL A 329 -40.88 -0.80 -10.73
C VAL A 329 -41.52 -2.15 -11.02
#